data_AF-A0A7C4Y7F4-F1
#
_entry.id   AF-A0A7C4Y7F4-F1
#
_cell.length_a   1.000
_cell.length_b   1.000
_cell.length_c   1.000
_cell.angle_alpha   90.00
_cell.angle_beta   90.00
_cell.angle_gamma   90.00
#
_symmetry.space_group_name_H-M   'P 1'
#
loop_
_entity.id
_entity.type
_entity.pdbx_description
1 polymer ?
#
loop_
_entity_poly.entity_id
_entity_poly.type
_entity_poly.pdbx_seq_one_letter_code
_entity_poly.pdbx_strand_id
1 'polypeptide(L)'
;MPTDALPHAPVPPLADRVEALLRDPRGQFLPRPVVLCELRSARPEQVVMQVGEDALGRVQVLTAAPLSDGVEYGLCDSEGPSDRPSEVYVLDSTREGLRPEDAQATCWINTLSPVRVPGQP
;
A
#
# COMPACT_ATOMS: atom_id res chain seq x y z
N MET A 1 29.25 0.79 46.46
CA MET A 1 29.45 1.73 45.34
C MET A 1 28.21 1.61 44.45
N PRO A 2 27.52 2.71 44.13
CA PRO A 2 26.11 2.69 43.76
C PRO A 2 25.88 2.17 42.34
N THR A 3 24.78 1.44 42.18
CA THR A 3 24.23 0.96 40.90
C THR A 3 23.78 2.14 40.06
N ASP A 4 24.37 2.28 38.88
CA ASP A 4 23.96 3.22 37.84
C ASP A 4 22.53 2.87 37.41
N ALA A 5 21.56 3.69 37.84
CA ALA A 5 20.19 3.60 37.38
C ALA A 5 20.12 4.21 35.98
N LEU A 6 20.14 3.37 34.95
CA LEU A 6 19.83 3.81 33.59
C LEU A 6 18.48 4.52 33.59
N PRO A 7 18.37 5.74 33.04
CA PRO A 7 17.09 6.41 32.93
C PRO A 7 16.19 5.58 32.01
N HIS A 8 15.12 5.00 32.57
CA HIS A 8 14.03 4.46 31.77
C HIS A 8 13.44 5.63 30.99
N ALA A 9 13.80 5.74 29.71
CA ALA A 9 13.13 6.67 28.80
C ALA A 9 11.62 6.37 28.86
N PRO A 10 10.76 7.39 28.98
CA PRO A 10 9.32 7.19 29.02
C PRO A 10 8.89 6.46 27.75
N VAL A 11 8.20 5.33 27.93
CA VAL A 11 7.65 4.56 26.81
C VAL A 11 6.63 5.47 26.11
N PRO A 12 6.79 5.75 24.81
CA PRO A 12 5.87 6.63 24.11
C PRO A 12 4.44 6.07 24.18
N PRO A 13 3.44 6.95 24.26
CA PRO A 13 2.02 6.59 24.16
C PRO A 13 1.75 5.62 23.01
N LEU A 14 0.78 4.73 23.19
CA LEU A 14 0.43 3.72 22.18
C LEU A 14 0.10 4.37 20.82
N ALA A 15 -0.54 5.54 20.82
CA ALA A 15 -0.82 6.31 19.61
C ALA A 15 0.47 6.71 18.87
N ASP A 16 1.46 7.23 19.58
CA ASP A 16 2.75 7.62 19.00
C ASP A 16 3.55 6.40 18.50
N ARG A 17 3.38 5.24 19.16
CA ARG A 17 3.99 3.97 18.71
C ARG A 17 3.32 3.43 17.45
N VAL A 18 2.00 3.57 17.35
CA VAL A 18 1.24 3.20 16.14
C VAL A 18 1.57 4.16 15.01
N GLU A 19 1.66 5.46 15.27
CA GLU A 19 2.07 6.47 14.28
C GLU A 19 3.52 6.26 13.82
N ALA A 20 4.42 5.86 14.72
CA ALA A 20 5.81 5.50 14.38
C ALA A 20 5.93 4.13 13.67
N LEU A 21 4.97 3.23 13.82
CA LEU A 21 4.88 2.00 13.04
C LEU A 21 4.28 2.24 11.65
N LEU A 22 3.42 3.25 11.52
CA LEU A 22 2.82 3.69 10.26
C LEU A 22 3.75 4.61 9.45
N ARG A 23 4.63 5.35 10.13
CA ARG A 23 5.71 6.09 9.49
C ARG A 23 6.89 5.17 9.26
N ASP A 24 7.16 4.90 7.99
CA ASP A 24 8.54 4.65 7.57
C ASP A 24 9.50 5.63 8.27
N PRO A 25 10.55 5.17 8.95
CA PRO A 25 11.57 6.07 9.49
C PRO A 25 12.25 6.95 8.42
N ARG A 26 12.07 6.66 7.12
CA ARG A 26 12.51 7.51 5.99
C ARG A 26 11.43 8.42 5.41
N GLY A 27 10.18 8.33 5.89
CA GLY A 27 9.05 9.12 5.39
C GLY A 27 8.58 8.76 3.98
N GLN A 28 8.97 7.60 3.43
CA GLN A 28 8.60 7.20 2.06
C GLN A 28 7.30 6.38 2.01
N PHE A 29 6.89 5.76 3.13
CA PHE A 29 5.63 5.01 3.22
C PHE A 29 4.56 5.82 3.96
N LEU A 30 3.56 6.27 3.21
CA LEU A 30 2.29 6.77 3.74
C LEU A 30 1.18 5.89 3.15
N PRO A 31 0.63 4.94 3.93
CA PRO A 31 -0.52 4.16 3.51
C PRO A 31 -1.65 5.11 3.10
N ARG A 32 -2.14 4.98 1.86
CA ARG A 32 -3.23 5.82 1.34
C ARG A 32 -4.37 4.96 0.78
N PRO A 33 -5.64 5.30 1.07
CA PRO A 33 -6.77 4.66 0.43
C PRO A 33 -6.81 5.04 -1.05
N VAL A 34 -6.99 4.03 -1.91
CA VAL A 34 -7.14 4.20 -3.36
C VAL A 34 -8.28 3.31 -3.84
N VAL A 35 -8.92 3.72 -4.94
CA VAL A 35 -9.91 2.92 -5.64
C VAL A 35 -9.20 2.10 -6.71
N LEU A 36 -9.37 0.78 -6.65
CA LEU A 36 -8.86 -0.18 -7.62
C LEU A 36 -10.00 -0.60 -8.56
N CYS A 37 -9.79 -0.42 -9.86
CA CYS A 37 -10.76 -0.75 -10.90
C CYS A 37 -10.17 -1.76 -11.89
N GLU A 38 -10.92 -2.78 -12.28
CA GLU A 38 -10.54 -3.66 -13.41
C GLU A 38 -11.02 -3.03 -14.73
N LEU A 39 -10.10 -2.62 -15.61
CA LEU A 39 -10.44 -1.76 -16.76
C LEU A 39 -11.27 -2.44 -17.86
N ARG A 40 -11.17 -3.77 -17.98
CA ARG A 40 -11.85 -4.56 -19.02
C ARG A 40 -13.01 -5.40 -18.49
N SER A 41 -13.39 -5.21 -17.23
CA SER A 41 -14.31 -6.07 -16.51
C SER A 41 -15.42 -5.24 -15.92
N ALA A 42 -16.65 -5.75 -15.92
CA ALA A 42 -17.77 -5.11 -15.20
C ALA A 42 -17.69 -5.35 -13.68
N ARG A 43 -16.52 -5.70 -13.16
CA ARG A 43 -16.32 -5.95 -11.74
C ARG A 43 -16.41 -4.64 -10.94
N PRO A 44 -16.91 -4.72 -9.70
CA PRO A 44 -17.06 -3.55 -8.85
C PRO A 44 -15.69 -2.96 -8.52
N GLU A 45 -15.63 -1.63 -8.52
CA GLU A 45 -14.54 -0.88 -7.93
C GLU A 45 -14.41 -1.24 -6.46
N GLN A 46 -13.18 -1.39 -5.97
CA GLN A 46 -12.92 -1.68 -4.56
C GLN A 46 -11.94 -0.68 -3.97
N VAL A 47 -12.23 -0.22 -2.75
CA VAL A 47 -11.30 0.59 -1.98
C VAL A 47 -10.24 -0.32 -1.38
N VAL A 48 -8.98 -0.05 -1.70
CA VAL A 48 -7.81 -0.79 -1.25
C VAL A 48 -6.81 0.17 -0.60
N MET A 49 -5.82 -0.37 0.09
CA MET A 49 -4.77 0.44 0.69
C MET A 49 -3.50 0.35 -0.14
N GLN A 50 -3.07 1.45 -0.74
CA GLN A 50 -1.71 1.53 -1.30
C GLN A 50 -0.73 1.73 -0.15
N VAL A 51 0.25 0.85 -0.05
CA VAL A 51 1.24 0.82 1.05
C VAL A 51 2.65 1.15 0.59
N GLY A 52 2.87 1.30 -0.71
CA GLY A 52 4.16 1.71 -1.24
C GLY A 52 4.13 1.98 -2.73
N GLU A 53 5.15 2.69 -3.19
CA GLU A 53 5.49 2.92 -4.58
C GLU A 53 7.02 2.93 -4.70
N ASP A 54 7.58 2.20 -5.66
CA ASP A 54 9.02 2.15 -5.89
C ASP A 54 9.48 3.15 -6.97
N ALA A 55 10.80 3.27 -7.15
CA ALA A 55 11.39 4.19 -8.14
C ALA A 55 11.08 3.80 -9.60
N LEU A 56 10.53 2.60 -9.85
CA LEU A 56 10.09 2.14 -11.16
C LEU A 56 8.58 2.40 -11.37
N GLY A 57 7.90 3.03 -10.41
CA GLY A 57 6.46 3.27 -10.42
C GLY A 57 5.64 2.02 -10.07
N ARG A 58 6.25 0.96 -9.54
CA ARG A 58 5.48 -0.20 -9.09
C ARG A 58 4.81 0.13 -7.77
N VAL A 59 3.52 -0.14 -7.70
CA VAL A 59 2.67 0.16 -6.55
C VAL A 59 2.36 -1.12 -5.79
N GLN A 60 2.38 -1.03 -4.47
CA GLN A 60 2.00 -2.15 -3.60
C GLN A 60 0.64 -1.85 -2.97
N VAL A 61 -0.33 -2.74 -3.18
CA VAL A 61 -1.69 -2.60 -2.65
C VAL A 61 -2.10 -3.79 -1.80
N LEU A 62 -2.83 -3.51 -0.71
CA LEU A 62 -3.41 -4.52 0.16
C LEU A 62 -4.85 -4.82 -0.22
N THR A 63 -5.16 -6.09 -0.42
CA THR A 63 -6.51 -6.58 -0.74
C THR A 63 -6.92 -7.74 0.17
N ALA A 64 -8.22 -8.02 0.22
CA ALA A 64 -8.76 -9.17 0.97
C ALA A 64 -8.58 -10.51 0.22
N ALA A 65 -8.42 -10.47 -1.10
CA ALA A 65 -8.21 -11.63 -1.97
C ALA A 65 -7.11 -11.32 -2.99
N PRO A 66 -6.38 -12.33 -3.50
CA PRO A 66 -5.31 -12.10 -4.46
C PRO A 66 -5.86 -11.50 -5.76
N LEU A 67 -5.11 -10.58 -6.36
CA LEU A 67 -5.43 -10.08 -7.69
C LEU A 67 -5.13 -11.12 -8.77
N SER A 68 -5.76 -10.94 -9.93
CA SER A 68 -5.68 -11.87 -11.04
C SER A 68 -4.55 -11.47 -11.99
N ASP A 69 -3.77 -12.46 -12.43
CA ASP A 69 -2.72 -12.26 -13.43
C ASP A 69 -3.33 -11.94 -14.81
N GLY A 70 -2.62 -11.15 -15.62
CA GLY A 70 -3.04 -10.73 -16.96
C GLY A 70 -4.23 -9.75 -17.00
N VAL A 71 -4.67 -9.22 -15.84
CA VAL A 71 -5.72 -8.20 -15.75
C VAL A 71 -5.11 -6.80 -15.68
N GLU A 72 -5.70 -5.88 -16.43
CA GLU A 72 -5.37 -4.46 -16.39
C GLU A 72 -6.17 -3.76 -15.29
N TYR A 73 -5.45 -3.12 -14.39
CA TYR A 73 -5.96 -2.40 -13.24
C TYR A 73 -5.73 -0.90 -13.38
N GLY A 74 -6.73 -0.10 -13.04
CA GLY A 74 -6.59 1.34 -12.81
C GLY A 74 -6.58 1.63 -11.32
N LEU A 75 -5.76 2.61 -10.92
CA LEU A 75 -5.77 3.17 -9.57
C LEU A 75 -6.19 4.63 -9.62
N CYS A 76 -7.11 5.00 -8.74
CA CYS A 76 -7.56 6.37 -8.54
C CYS A 76 -7.46 6.73 -7.06
N ASP A 77 -7.08 7.96 -6.74
CA ASP A 77 -7.17 8.46 -5.38
C ASP A 77 -8.64 8.46 -4.93
N SER A 78 -8.91 8.09 -3.68
CA SER A 78 -10.29 8.11 -3.15
C SER A 78 -10.83 9.53 -2.93
N GLU A 79 -9.94 10.54 -2.90
CA GLU A 79 -10.28 11.94 -2.65
C GLU A 79 -10.25 12.77 -3.94
N GLY A 80 -11.37 12.75 -4.67
CA GLY A 80 -11.63 13.66 -5.80
C GLY A 80 -11.07 13.22 -7.15
N PRO A 81 -11.50 13.87 -8.24
CA PRO A 81 -11.03 13.53 -9.58
C PRO A 81 -9.52 13.79 -9.67
N SER A 82 -8.74 12.73 -9.77
CA SER A 82 -7.31 12.83 -10.08
C SER A 82 -7.19 13.23 -11.55
N ASP A 83 -6.62 14.41 -11.81
CA ASP A 83 -6.30 14.91 -13.17
C ASP A 83 -5.19 14.10 -13.85
N ARG A 84 -4.63 13.09 -13.17
CA ARG A 84 -3.69 12.15 -13.79
C ARG A 84 -4.45 11.16 -14.65
N PRO A 85 -4.00 10.88 -15.89
CA PRO A 85 -4.48 9.70 -16.60
C PRO A 85 -4.27 8.50 -15.68
N SER A 86 -5.33 7.74 -15.40
CA SER A 86 -5.24 6.53 -14.59
C SER A 86 -4.18 5.64 -15.23
N GLU A 87 -3.00 5.60 -14.63
CA GLU A 87 -1.94 4.72 -15.08
C GLU A 87 -2.49 3.31 -15.06
N VAL A 88 -2.27 2.59 -16.16
CA VAL A 88 -2.69 1.20 -16.27
C VAL A 88 -1.61 0.36 -15.64
N TYR A 89 -2.00 -0.50 -14.70
CA TYR A 89 -1.10 -1.44 -14.07
C TYR A 89 -1.49 -2.88 -14.39
N VAL A 90 -0.51 -3.78 -14.35
CA VAL A 90 -0.72 -5.23 -14.39
C VAL A 90 -0.10 -5.85 -13.16
N LEU A 91 -0.62 -7.01 -12.76
CA LEU A 91 -0.07 -7.74 -11.63
C LEU A 91 1.35 -8.24 -11.94
N ASP A 92 2.31 -7.86 -11.10
CA ASP A 92 3.72 -8.30 -11.17
C ASP A 92 3.97 -9.47 -10.22
N SER A 93 3.47 -9.35 -8.99
CA SER A 93 3.57 -10.41 -7.99
C SER A 93 2.50 -10.27 -6.91
N THR A 94 2.18 -11.39 -6.28
CA THR A 94 1.25 -11.46 -5.15
C THR A 94 1.89 -12.26 -4.03
N ARG A 95 1.77 -11.78 -2.79
CA ARG A 95 2.18 -12.52 -1.60
C ARG A 95 1.19 -12.35 -0.47
N GLU A 96 1.11 -13.35 0.39
CA GLU A 96 0.34 -13.26 1.63
C GLU A 96 1.04 -12.34 2.64
N GLY A 97 0.22 -11.64 3.43
CA GLY A 97 0.62 -10.82 4.55
C GLY A 97 -0.36 -10.96 5.71
N LEU A 98 -0.05 -10.29 6.82
CA LEU A 98 -0.91 -10.22 7.99
C LEU A 98 -1.37 -8.77 8.17
N ARG A 99 -2.65 -8.57 8.45
CA ARG A 99 -3.15 -7.26 8.85
C ARG A 99 -2.63 -6.92 10.24
N PRO A 100 -2.03 -5.74 10.45
CA PRO A 100 -1.61 -5.31 11.78
C PRO A 100 -2.78 -5.21 12.78
N GLU A 101 -3.96 -4.84 12.30
CA GLU A 101 -5.17 -4.66 13.12
C GLU A 101 -5.89 -5.96 13.48
N ASP A 102 -5.70 -7.02 12.68
CA ASP A 102 -6.28 -8.34 12.89
C ASP A 102 -5.28 -9.42 12.44
N ALA A 103 -4.45 -9.88 13.38
CA ALA A 103 -3.38 -10.84 13.12
C ALA A 103 -3.88 -12.20 12.60
N GLN A 104 -5.19 -12.46 12.61
CA GLN A 104 -5.78 -13.68 12.07
C GLN A 104 -6.41 -13.48 10.68
N ALA A 105 -6.60 -12.24 10.22
CA ALA A 105 -7.10 -11.95 8.90
C ALA A 105 -5.95 -11.90 7.89
N THR A 106 -5.85 -12.92 7.04
CA THR A 106 -4.93 -12.94 5.91
C THR A 106 -5.21 -11.74 5.00
N CYS A 107 -4.17 -10.99 4.64
CA CYS A 107 -4.25 -10.01 3.56
C CYS A 107 -3.32 -10.40 2.42
N TRP A 108 -3.56 -9.81 1.26
CA TRP A 108 -2.73 -10.02 0.09
C TRP A 108 -2.04 -8.72 -0.27
N ILE A 109 -0.71 -8.78 -0.37
CA ILE A 109 0.14 -7.70 -0.85
C ILE A 109 0.38 -7.96 -2.33
N ASN A 110 -0.20 -7.13 -3.19
CA ASN A 110 -0.08 -7.24 -4.63
C ASN A 110 0.82 -6.12 -5.12
N THR A 111 1.87 -6.47 -5.86
CA THR A 111 2.72 -5.52 -6.55
C THR A 111 2.17 -5.36 -7.96
N LEU A 112 1.80 -4.15 -8.34
CA LEU A 112 1.35 -3.83 -9.68
C LEU A 112 2.44 -3.03 -10.39
N SER A 113 2.78 -3.44 -11.61
CA SER A 113 3.74 -2.76 -12.46
C SER A 113 3.00 -1.88 -13.47
N PRO A 114 3.46 -0.63 -13.70
CA PRO A 114 2.87 0.23 -14.70
C PRO A 114 3.09 -0.36 -16.10
N VAL A 115 2.02 -0.40 -16.89
CA VAL A 115 2.09 -0.73 -18.31
C VAL A 115 2.71 0.47 -19.00
N ARG A 116 4.00 0.36 -19.35
CA ARG A 116 4.66 1.37 -20.17
C ARG A 116 3.95 1.43 -21.51
N VAL A 117 3.24 2.52 -21.78
CA VAL A 117 2.79 2.84 -23.13
C VAL A 117 4.05 3.25 -23.90
N PRO A 118 4.44 2.54 -24.97
CA PRO A 118 5.55 3.00 -25.79
C PRO A 118 5.18 4.36 -26.40
N GLY A 119 5.86 5.43 -25.97
CA GLY A 119 5.70 6.76 -26.55
C GLY A 119 5.44 7.94 -25.61
N GLN A 120 5.49 7.79 -24.28
CA GLN A 120 5.58 8.97 -23.39
C GLN A 120 7.06 9.36 -23.16
N PRO A 121 7.39 10.67 -23.26
CA PRO A 121 8.77 11.19 -23.28
C PRO A 121 9.50 11.04 -21.94
#